data_AF-A0A1Y3BH51-F1
#
_entry.id   AF-A0A1Y3BH51-F1
#
_cell.length_a   1.000
_cell.length_b   1.000
_cell.length_c   1.000
_cell.angle_alpha   90.00
_cell.angle_beta   90.00
_cell.angle_gamma   90.00
#
_symmetry.space_group_name_H-M   'P 1'
#
loop_
_entity.id
_entity.type
_entity.pdbx_description
1 polymer ?
#
loop_
_entity_poly.entity_id
_entity_poly.type
_entity_poly.pdbx_seq_one_letter_code
_entity_poly.pdbx_strand_id
1 'polypeptide(L)'
;MEIIGPSTSVREGDIAVIECVAYGSKPAAEIVWRNGIIDGHSIQNTIETNIDRITVNSRSKLEIIVGHQDHLNPITCEAANVAMRTPINKSTEIS
;
A
#
# COMPACT_ATOMS: atom_id res chain seq x y z
N MET A 1 -6.98 7.20 -3.65
CA MET A 1 -6.26 6.04 -3.11
C MET A 1 -6.67 5.80 -1.68
N GLU A 2 -6.54 4.58 -1.21
CA GLU A 2 -6.94 4.14 0.12
C GLU A 2 -5.90 3.17 0.68
N ILE A 3 -5.73 3.19 2.01
CA ILE A 3 -4.98 2.16 2.73
C ILE A 3 -5.96 1.43 3.64
N ILE A 4 -5.97 0.11 3.52
CA ILE A 4 -6.78 -0.83 4.30
C ILE A 4 -5.79 -1.52 5.24
N GLY A 5 -5.84 -1.16 6.51
CA GLY A 5 -4.96 -1.71 7.55
C GLY A 5 -5.58 -2.90 8.29
N PRO A 6 -4.84 -3.47 9.26
CA PRO A 6 -5.38 -4.53 10.10
C PRO A 6 -6.63 -4.06 10.84
N SER A 7 -7.66 -4.92 10.87
CA SER A 7 -8.97 -4.62 11.47
C SER A 7 -8.98 -4.70 13.00
N THR A 8 -7.88 -5.13 13.61
CA THR A 8 -7.67 -5.27 15.05
C THR A 8 -6.31 -4.70 15.44
N SER A 9 -6.14 -4.38 16.73
CA SER A 9 -4.83 -3.99 17.23
C SER A 9 -3.82 -5.13 17.08
N VAL A 10 -2.58 -4.78 16.78
CA VAL A 10 -1.47 -5.72 16.61
C VAL A 10 -0.46 -5.61 17.74
N ARG A 11 0.34 -6.65 17.94
CA ARG A 11 1.42 -6.71 18.93
C ARG A 11 2.75 -7.02 18.25
N GLU A 12 3.84 -6.73 18.96
CA GLU A 12 5.17 -7.14 18.52
C GLU A 12 5.21 -8.66 18.28
N GLY A 13 5.73 -9.07 17.11
CA GLY A 13 5.77 -10.44 16.63
C GLY A 13 4.56 -10.85 15.80
N ASP A 14 3.46 -10.09 15.80
CA ASP A 14 2.30 -10.38 14.95
C ASP A 14 2.60 -10.12 13.48
N ILE A 15 1.88 -10.83 12.60
CA ILE A 15 1.90 -10.56 11.16
C ILE A 15 0.76 -9.58 10.85
N ALA A 16 1.10 -8.40 10.37
CA ALA A 16 0.14 -7.40 9.92
C ALA A 16 0.10 -7.35 8.39
N VAL A 17 -1.11 -7.36 7.82
CA VAL A 17 -1.33 -7.21 6.38
C VAL A 17 -1.99 -5.87 6.13
N ILE A 18 -1.35 -5.07 5.29
CA ILE A 18 -1.84 -3.76 4.85
C ILE A 18 -2.04 -3.82 3.34
N GLU A 19 -3.18 -3.34 2.86
CA GLU A 19 -3.44 -3.21 1.43
C GLU A 19 -3.54 -1.74 1.04
N CYS A 20 -2.88 -1.34 -0.04
CA CYS A 20 -3.06 -0.04 -0.67
C CYS A 20 -3.77 -0.20 -2.00
N VAL A 21 -4.76 0.64 -2.26
CA VAL A 21 -5.55 0.63 -3.50
C VAL A 21 -5.51 1.99 -4.19
N ALA A 22 -5.03 2.02 -5.42
CA ALA A 22 -5.05 3.18 -6.31
C ALA A 22 -6.14 2.97 -7.38
N TYR A 23 -7.23 3.72 -7.27
CA TYR A 23 -8.42 3.56 -8.12
C TYR A 23 -8.33 4.32 -9.44
N GLY A 24 -8.91 3.76 -10.50
CA GLY A 24 -9.31 4.48 -11.71
C GLY A 24 -8.16 5.03 -12.57
N SER A 25 -6.97 4.42 -12.50
CA SER A 25 -5.79 4.85 -13.25
C SER A 25 -5.84 4.40 -14.73
N LYS A 26 -5.23 5.18 -15.63
CA LYS A 26 -4.98 4.79 -17.02
C LYS A 26 -3.67 5.44 -17.53
N PRO A 27 -2.59 4.69 -17.83
CA PRO A 27 -2.40 3.24 -17.59
C PRO A 27 -2.38 2.88 -16.08
N ALA A 28 -2.10 1.61 -15.75
CA ALA A 28 -2.01 1.17 -14.36
C ALA A 28 -1.01 2.02 -13.56
N ALA A 29 -1.37 2.36 -12.31
CA ALA A 29 -0.45 2.98 -11.38
C ALA A 29 0.52 1.94 -10.82
N GLU A 30 1.80 2.30 -10.72
CA GLU A 30 2.79 1.57 -9.94
C GLU A 30 2.66 2.01 -8.48
N ILE A 31 2.65 1.04 -7.56
CA ILE A 31 2.56 1.27 -6.12
C ILE A 31 3.90 0.93 -5.47
N VAL A 32 4.44 1.88 -4.70
CA VAL A 32 5.66 1.74 -3.93
C VAL A 32 5.37 2.07 -2.47
N TRP A 33 5.80 1.20 -1.56
CA TRP A 33 5.80 1.49 -0.12
C TRP A 33 7.06 2.31 0.21
N ARG A 34 6.90 3.40 0.96
CA ARG A 34 7.97 4.34 1.34
C ARG A 34 8.35 4.22 2.82
N ASN A 35 8.29 3.00 3.32
CA ASN A 35 8.65 2.70 4.69
C ASN A 35 10.18 2.49 4.70
N GLY A 36 10.92 3.13 5.60
CA GLY A 36 12.39 3.06 5.60
C GLY A 36 12.98 1.65 5.78
N ILE A 37 12.13 0.68 6.17
CA ILE A 37 12.49 -0.73 6.37
C ILE A 37 11.47 -1.58 5.62
N ILE A 38 11.82 -2.02 4.41
CA ILE A 38 11.05 -3.02 3.63
C ILE A 38 11.79 -4.37 3.63
N ASP A 39 13.01 -4.40 4.14
CA ASP A 39 13.86 -5.59 4.15
C ASP A 39 13.21 -6.68 5.02
N GLY A 40 12.82 -7.79 4.37
CA GLY A 40 12.13 -8.91 5.00
C GLY A 40 10.61 -8.90 4.86
N HIS A 41 10.02 -7.86 4.26
CA HIS A 41 8.57 -7.77 4.02
C HIS A 41 8.16 -8.39 2.68
N SER A 42 6.98 -9.01 2.66
CA SER A 42 6.40 -9.59 1.45
C SER A 42 5.47 -8.58 0.79
N ILE A 43 5.69 -8.30 -0.50
CA ILE A 43 4.88 -7.39 -1.30
C ILE A 43 4.24 -8.15 -2.45
N GLN A 44 2.93 -8.01 -2.60
CA GLN A 44 2.16 -8.58 -3.71
C GLN A 44 1.37 -7.50 -4.43
N ASN A 45 1.66 -7.29 -5.71
CA ASN A 45 1.01 -6.28 -6.53
C ASN A 45 0.02 -6.93 -7.50
N THR A 46 -1.19 -6.38 -7.62
CA THR A 46 -2.21 -6.84 -8.56
C THR A 46 -2.86 -5.67 -9.28
N ILE A 47 -3.42 -5.95 -10.46
CA ILE A 47 -4.13 -4.96 -11.28
C ILE A 47 -5.51 -5.54 -11.59
N GLU A 48 -6.54 -4.71 -11.39
CA GLU A 48 -7.93 -5.07 -11.61
C GLU A 48 -8.54 -4.09 -12.62
N THR A 49 -9.04 -4.61 -13.74
CA THR A 49 -9.72 -3.78 -14.75
C THR A 49 -11.12 -3.43 -14.26
N ASN A 50 -11.49 -2.14 -14.30
CA ASN A 50 -12.81 -1.69 -13.89
C ASN A 50 -13.90 -2.11 -14.90
N ILE A 51 -15.17 -1.99 -14.49
CA ILE A 51 -16.34 -2.30 -15.33
C ILE A 51 -16.35 -1.48 -16.62
N ASP A 52 -15.81 -0.26 -16.59
CA ASP A 52 -15.68 0.61 -17.76
C ASP A 52 -14.70 0.08 -18.84
N ARG A 53 -13.86 -0.92 -18.50
CA ARG A 53 -12.78 -1.50 -19.32
C ARG A 53 -11.75 -0.48 -19.83
N ILE A 54 -11.76 0.73 -19.28
CA ILE A 54 -10.91 1.85 -19.68
C ILE A 54 -9.90 2.14 -18.58
N THR A 55 -10.34 2.10 -17.33
CA THR A 55 -9.52 2.37 -16.15
C THR A 55 -9.20 1.08 -15.39
N VAL A 56 -8.14 1.12 -14.61
CA VAL A 56 -7.71 0.01 -13.77
C VAL A 56 -7.43 0.47 -12.36
N ASN A 57 -7.68 -0.42 -11.41
CA ASN A 57 -7.28 -0.27 -10.02
C ASN A 57 -6.00 -1.06 -9.80
N SER A 58 -4.97 -0.39 -9.29
CA SER A 58 -3.75 -1.07 -8.84
C SER A 58 -3.87 -1.33 -7.34
N ARG A 59 -3.49 -2.54 -6.91
CA ARG A 59 -3.49 -2.94 -5.51
C ARG A 59 -2.09 -3.43 -5.13
N SER A 60 -1.69 -3.14 -3.90
CA SER A 60 -0.46 -3.67 -3.31
C SER A 60 -0.76 -4.15 -1.91
N LYS A 61 -0.43 -5.41 -1.61
CA LYS A 61 -0.49 -5.98 -0.27
C LYS A 61 0.92 -6.04 0.30
N LEU A 62 1.09 -5.44 1.47
CA LEU A 62 2.31 -5.45 2.27
C LEU A 62 2.05 -6.30 3.51
N GLU A 63 2.82 -7.36 3.67
CA GLU A 63 2.83 -8.20 4.86
C GLU A 63 4.12 -7.93 5.64
N ILE A 64 3.97 -7.52 6.89
CA ILE A 64 5.07 -7.19 7.80
C ILE A 64 4.99 -8.01 9.08
N ILE A 65 6.15 -8.25 9.69
CA ILE A 65 6.23 -8.73 11.08
C ILE A 65 6.37 -7.49 11.95
N VAL A 66 5.37 -7.23 12.79
CA VAL A 66 5.32 -6.05 13.64
C VAL A 66 6.48 -6.09 14.63
N GLY A 67 7.33 -5.07 14.61
CA GLY A 67 8.37 -4.88 15.60
C GLY A 67 8.34 -3.49 16.23
N HIS A 68 9.21 -3.28 17.22
CA HIS A 68 9.32 -2.00 17.92
C HIS A 68 9.56 -0.80 16.99
N GLN A 69 10.24 -1.02 15.85
CA GLN A 69 10.49 0.02 14.84
C GLN A 69 9.24 0.50 14.09
N ASP A 70 8.13 -0.23 14.18
CA ASP A 70 6.87 0.12 13.50
C ASP A 70 5.98 1.02 14.38
N HIS A 71 6.28 1.12 15.68
CA HIS A 71 5.58 2.00 16.59
C HIS A 71 5.78 3.47 16.20
N LEU A 72 4.68 4.19 15.96
CA LEU A 72 4.68 5.59 15.50
C LEU A 72 5.42 5.83 14.18
N ASN A 73 5.69 4.77 13.42
CA ASN A 73 6.33 4.87 12.11
C ASN A 73 5.25 4.74 11.02
N PRO A 74 4.93 5.82 10.29
CA PRO A 74 3.84 5.80 9.34
C PRO A 74 4.19 4.93 8.12
N ILE A 75 3.33 3.97 7.84
CA ILE A 75 3.35 3.21 6.60
C ILE A 75 2.82 4.09 5.49
N THR A 76 3.65 4.33 4.48
CA THR A 76 3.34 5.25 3.39
C THR A 76 3.28 4.49 2.07
N CYS A 77 2.12 4.54 1.43
CA CYS A 77 1.93 4.06 0.06
C CYS A 77 2.04 5.24 -0.89
N GLU A 78 2.79 5.09 -1.98
CA GLU A 78 2.92 6.04 -3.07
C GLU A 78 2.47 5.37 -4.38
N ALA A 79 1.57 6.03 -5.11
CA ALA A 79 1.06 5.57 -6.40
C ALA A 79 1.45 6.56 -7.50
N ALA A 80 2.06 6.07 -8.57
CA ALA A 80 2.52 6.88 -9.70
C ALA A 80 2.18 6.24 -11.04
N ASN A 81 1.99 7.07 -12.06
CA ASN A 81 1.74 6.66 -13.44
C ASN A 81 2.35 7.72 -14.37
N VAL A 82 2.83 7.33 -15.56
CA VAL A 82 3.31 8.20 -16.64
C VAL A 82 2.35 9.34 -17.03
N ALA A 83 1.05 9.21 -16.82
CA ALA A 83 0.06 10.26 -17.09
C ALA A 83 -0.04 11.31 -15.96
N MET A 84 0.53 11.05 -14.80
CA MET A 84 0.46 11.90 -13.62
C MET A 84 1.66 12.86 -13.58
N ARG A 85 1.43 14.12 -13.19
CA ARG A 85 2.52 15.10 -13.00
C ARG A 85 3.32 14.84 -11.72
N THR A 86 2.65 14.33 -10.70
CA THR A 86 3.21 14.04 -9.39
C THR A 86 2.57 12.76 -8.85
N PRO A 87 3.34 11.90 -8.16
CA PRO A 87 2.79 10.76 -7.42
C PRO A 87 1.78 11.22 -6.36
N ILE A 88 0.85 10.34 -6.01
CA ILE A 88 -0.06 10.55 -4.87
C ILE A 88 0.36 9.60 -3.77
N ASN A 89 0.40 10.08 -2.54
CA ASN A 89 0.73 9.26 -1.38
C ASN A 89 -0.38 9.28 -0.33
N LYS A 90 -0.41 8.23 0.48
CA LYS A 90 -1.25 8.11 1.68
C LYS A 90 -0.42 7.45 2.76
N SER A 91 -0.65 7.82 4.01
CA SER A 91 0.04 7.24 5.15
C SER A 91 -0.95 6.79 6.22
N THR A 92 -0.61 5.72 6.92
CA THR A 92 -1.33 5.23 8.11
C THR A 92 -0.34 4.70 9.14
N GLU A 93 -0.72 4.75 10.40
CA GLU A 93 0.00 4.06 11.47
C GLU A 93 -0.69 2.71 11.73
N ILE A 94 0.07 1.75 12.26
CA ILE A 94 -0.49 0.50 12.78
C ILE A 94 -0.62 0.66 14.30
N SER A 95 -1.79 0.34 14.85
CA SER A 95 -2.11 0.44 16.29
C SER A 95 -2.46 -0.91 16.89
#